data_AF-A0A0L7LSP9-F1
#
_entry.id   AF-A0A0L7LSP9-F1
#
_cell.length_a   1.000
_cell.length_b   1.000
_cell.length_c   1.000
_cell.angle_alpha   90.00
_cell.angle_beta   90.00
_cell.angle_gamma   90.00
#
_symmetry.space_group_name_H-M   'P 1'
#
loop_
_entity.id
_entity.type
_entity.pdbx_description
1 polymer ?
#
loop_
_entity_poly.entity_id
_entity_poly.type
_entity_poly.pdbx_seq_one_letter_code
_entity_poly.pdbx_strand_id
1 'polypeptide(L)'
;GKYSSGQYTYKIYHLASKVPAFIRLLAPKGALEVHEEAWNAYPYCRTVLTNPGYMKDNFVICIETLHVPDGGDQYNNREVVHIDIANDPLSAADYKEETDPTLFKSKKTGRGPLTGPNWKADIKPSKVETVIQKSERRLFTIFHRQVFCSIDDWYGMTMADIRAMEDRTKTELERLRREGEVRGMRADN
;
A
#
# COMPACT_ATOMS: atom_id res chain seq x y z
N GLY A 1 5.42 24.80 -10.22
CA GLY A 1 4.27 23.87 -10.15
C GLY A 1 3.45 24.16 -8.92
N LYS A 2 2.23 23.60 -8.81
CA LYS A 2 1.31 23.80 -7.66
C LYS A 2 1.87 23.31 -6.31
N TYR A 3 2.78 22.34 -6.34
CA TYR A 3 3.54 21.84 -5.19
C TYR A 3 5.03 22.08 -5.44
N SER A 4 5.75 22.64 -4.47
CA SER A 4 7.14 23.12 -4.64
C SER A 4 8.15 22.53 -3.66
N SER A 5 7.70 21.78 -2.66
CA SER A 5 8.55 21.10 -1.68
C SER A 5 7.91 19.79 -1.23
N GLY A 6 8.73 18.84 -0.79
CA GLY A 6 8.28 17.52 -0.39
C GLY A 6 9.44 16.59 -0.06
N GLN A 7 9.13 15.32 0.13
CA GLN A 7 10.10 14.26 0.35
C GLN A 7 10.22 13.39 -0.90
N TYR A 8 11.46 13.09 -1.28
CA TYR A 8 11.77 12.07 -2.26
C TYR A 8 12.18 10.77 -1.55
N THR A 9 11.69 9.65 -2.06
CA THR A 9 12.17 8.32 -1.68
C THR A 9 12.42 7.47 -2.91
N TYR A 10 13.50 6.68 -2.86
CA TYR A 10 13.82 5.68 -3.86
C TYR A 10 13.95 4.32 -3.18
N LYS A 11 13.19 3.32 -3.65
CA LYS A 11 13.21 1.97 -3.11
C LYS A 11 13.32 0.95 -4.22
N ILE A 12 13.85 -0.22 -3.88
CA ILE A 12 13.97 -1.36 -4.80
C ILE A 12 13.23 -2.55 -4.18
N TYR A 13 12.21 -3.03 -4.88
CA TYR A 13 11.48 -4.24 -4.53
C TYR A 13 12.10 -5.45 -5.21
N HIS A 14 12.71 -6.32 -4.40
CA HIS A 14 13.26 -7.60 -4.86
C HIS A 14 12.19 -8.70 -4.77
N LEU A 15 11.57 -9.04 -5.91
CA LEU A 15 10.42 -9.94 -5.98
C LEU A 15 10.79 -11.41 -6.17
N ALA A 16 12.08 -11.72 -6.41
CA ALA A 16 12.51 -13.09 -6.73
C ALA A 16 12.16 -14.14 -5.67
N SER A 17 12.13 -13.76 -4.39
CA SER A 17 11.73 -14.63 -3.28
C SER A 17 10.22 -14.67 -3.03
N LYS A 18 9.45 -13.85 -3.76
CA LYS A 18 8.01 -13.61 -3.56
C LYS A 18 7.13 -14.14 -4.67
N VAL A 19 7.71 -14.49 -5.82
CA VAL A 19 7.02 -15.11 -6.95
C VAL A 19 7.19 -16.64 -6.94
N PRO A 20 6.24 -17.41 -7.48
CA PRO A 20 6.35 -18.85 -7.64
C PRO A 20 7.66 -19.29 -8.32
N ALA A 21 8.15 -20.48 -7.97
CA ALA A 21 9.44 -20.99 -8.44
C ALA A 21 9.53 -21.11 -9.97
N PHE A 22 8.42 -21.43 -10.64
CA PHE A 22 8.37 -21.51 -12.10
C PHE A 22 8.53 -20.12 -12.76
N ILE A 23 7.94 -19.07 -12.18
CA ILE A 23 8.14 -17.68 -12.64
C ILE A 23 9.59 -17.28 -12.46
N ARG A 24 10.20 -17.64 -11.33
CA ARG A 24 11.63 -17.36 -11.08
C ARG A 24 12.56 -18.06 -12.09
N LEU A 25 12.23 -19.28 -12.51
CA LEU A 25 13.02 -20.04 -13.48
C LEU A 25 12.92 -19.47 -14.91
N LEU A 26 11.75 -18.92 -15.26
CA LEU A 26 11.46 -18.37 -16.59
C LEU A 26 11.81 -16.87 -16.71
N ALA A 27 11.88 -16.16 -15.58
CA ALA A 27 12.13 -14.73 -15.56
C ALA A 27 13.58 -14.38 -15.96
N PRO A 28 13.78 -13.51 -16.97
CA PRO A 28 15.11 -13.06 -17.35
C PRO A 28 15.84 -12.31 -16.22
N LYS A 29 17.17 -12.29 -16.28
CA LYS A 29 18.00 -11.59 -15.29
C LYS A 29 17.57 -10.11 -15.21
N GLY A 30 17.22 -9.65 -14.01
CA GLY A 30 16.74 -8.28 -13.78
C GLY A 30 15.23 -8.07 -13.90
N ALA A 31 14.45 -9.08 -14.31
CA ALA A 31 12.99 -8.96 -14.46
C ALA A 31 12.22 -8.95 -13.12
N LEU A 32 12.84 -9.40 -12.03
CA LEU A 32 12.20 -9.53 -10.70
C LEU A 32 12.62 -8.43 -9.73
N GLU A 33 13.02 -7.28 -10.26
CA GLU A 33 13.40 -6.09 -9.51
C GLU A 33 12.55 -4.90 -9.98
N VAL A 34 11.75 -4.33 -9.09
CA VAL A 34 10.92 -3.15 -9.40
C VAL A 34 11.47 -1.96 -8.63
N HIS A 35 11.71 -0.86 -9.33
CA HIS A 35 12.22 0.39 -8.76
C HIS A 35 11.03 1.30 -8.48
N GLU A 36 10.93 1.79 -7.25
CA GLU A 36 9.94 2.78 -6.81
C GLU A 36 10.62 4.12 -6.60
N GLU A 37 10.18 5.14 -7.35
CA GLU A 37 10.44 6.54 -7.05
C GLU A 37 9.16 7.18 -6.56
N ALA A 38 9.19 7.84 -5.40
CA ALA A 38 8.05 8.57 -4.88
C ALA A 38 8.41 10.02 -4.50
N TRP A 39 7.59 10.95 -4.96
CA TRP A 39 7.63 12.37 -4.64
C TRP A 39 6.40 12.70 -3.79
N ASN A 40 6.59 12.72 -2.48
CA ASN A 40 5.55 13.03 -1.52
C ASN A 40 5.56 14.53 -1.19
N ALA A 41 4.63 15.28 -1.79
CA ALA A 41 4.38 16.69 -1.51
C ALA A 41 2.97 16.83 -0.93
N TYR A 42 2.71 16.14 0.19
CA TYR A 42 1.40 16.06 0.84
C TYR A 42 0.64 17.41 0.80
N PRO A 43 -0.63 17.43 0.36
CA PRO A 43 -1.53 16.27 0.19
C PRO A 43 -1.38 15.49 -1.12
N TYR A 44 -0.52 15.93 -2.05
CA TYR A 44 -0.30 15.23 -3.31
C TYR A 44 0.95 14.34 -3.24
N CYS A 45 0.85 13.12 -3.75
CA CYS A 45 1.97 12.21 -3.88
C CYS A 45 1.98 11.63 -5.29
N ARG A 46 3.15 11.51 -5.89
CA ARG A 46 3.35 10.79 -7.13
C ARG A 46 4.36 9.67 -6.90
N THR A 47 3.98 8.45 -7.24
CA THR A 47 4.83 7.26 -7.18
C THR A 47 4.94 6.66 -8.58
N VAL A 48 6.15 6.34 -9.00
CA VAL A 48 6.45 5.73 -10.30
C VAL A 48 7.20 4.43 -10.06
N LEU A 49 6.64 3.32 -10.54
CA LEU A 49 7.25 2.00 -10.51
C LEU A 49 7.76 1.63 -11.90
N THR A 50 9.03 1.24 -12.00
CA THR A 50 9.68 0.84 -13.26
C THR A 50 10.44 -0.47 -13.11
N ASN A 51 10.78 -1.11 -14.23
CA ASN A 51 11.65 -2.29 -14.27
C ASN A 51 12.80 -2.05 -15.26
N PRO A 52 13.81 -1.26 -14.88
CA PRO A 52 14.86 -0.83 -15.82
C PRO A 52 15.77 -1.98 -16.26
N GLY A 53 15.88 -3.04 -15.45
CA GLY A 53 16.75 -4.18 -15.72
C GLY A 53 16.29 -5.09 -16.87
N TYR A 54 15.00 -5.07 -17.22
CA TYR A 54 14.47 -5.95 -18.26
C TYR A 54 13.44 -5.27 -19.16
N MET A 55 12.29 -4.83 -18.63
CA MET A 55 11.22 -4.23 -19.44
C MET A 55 11.52 -2.81 -19.89
N LYS A 56 12.41 -2.10 -19.20
CA LYS A 56 12.80 -0.70 -19.49
C LYS A 56 11.56 0.18 -19.63
N ASP A 57 11.43 0.90 -20.73
CA ASP A 57 10.33 1.83 -21.02
C ASP A 57 9.00 1.11 -21.28
N ASN A 58 8.99 -0.21 -21.43
CA ASN A 58 7.77 -0.98 -21.68
C ASN A 58 6.98 -1.30 -20.40
N PHE A 59 7.52 -0.96 -19.22
CA PHE A 59 6.81 -1.14 -17.94
C PHE A 59 6.93 0.10 -17.08
N VAL A 60 5.79 0.77 -16.91
CA VAL A 60 5.63 1.90 -16.01
C VAL A 60 4.28 1.78 -15.32
N ILE A 61 4.26 1.83 -14.00
CA ILE A 61 3.04 2.06 -13.22
C ILE A 61 3.21 3.43 -12.56
N CYS A 62 2.25 4.33 -12.78
CA CYS A 62 2.23 5.64 -12.17
C CYS A 62 1.02 5.74 -11.26
N ILE A 63 1.26 5.93 -9.96
CA ILE A 63 0.24 6.12 -8.94
C ILE A 63 0.28 7.60 -8.52
N GLU A 64 -0.82 8.30 -8.73
CA GLU A 64 -0.98 9.68 -8.29
C GLU A 64 -2.07 9.73 -7.21
N THR A 65 -1.69 10.17 -6.01
CA THR A 65 -2.57 10.22 -4.84
C THR A 65 -2.80 11.67 -4.44
N LEU A 66 -4.06 12.04 -4.22
CA LEU A 66 -4.44 13.31 -3.63
C LEU A 66 -5.28 13.06 -2.38
N HIS A 67 -4.82 13.54 -1.23
CA HIS A 67 -5.56 13.45 0.03
C HIS A 67 -6.50 14.66 0.15
N VAL A 68 -7.80 14.41 0.11
CA VAL A 68 -8.85 15.43 0.19
C VAL A 68 -9.71 15.20 1.43
N PRO A 69 -10.17 16.28 2.11
CA PRO A 69 -11.05 16.17 3.28
C PRO A 69 -12.54 16.07 2.84
N ASP A 70 -12.87 15.09 2.00
CA ASP A 70 -14.24 14.85 1.52
C ASP A 70 -14.57 13.35 1.36
N GLY A 71 -15.74 13.03 0.79
CA GLY A 71 -16.19 11.66 0.53
C GLY A 71 -15.63 11.00 -0.73
N GLY A 72 -14.84 11.71 -1.55
CA GLY A 72 -14.24 11.18 -2.77
C GLY A 72 -15.06 11.35 -4.07
N ASP A 73 -16.12 12.16 -4.07
CA ASP A 73 -17.06 12.30 -5.21
C ASP A 73 -16.56 13.18 -6.37
N GLN A 74 -15.32 13.65 -6.33
CA GLN A 74 -14.82 14.67 -7.27
C GLN A 74 -14.37 14.12 -8.65
N TYR A 75 -14.40 12.80 -8.89
CA TYR A 75 -13.76 12.16 -10.05
C TYR A 75 -14.76 11.47 -11.01
N ASN A 76 -15.55 12.27 -11.74
CA ASN A 76 -16.61 11.76 -12.64
C ASN A 76 -16.14 11.25 -14.02
N ASN A 77 -14.85 11.40 -14.36
CA ASN A 77 -14.31 11.08 -15.70
C ASN A 77 -13.36 9.86 -15.71
N ARG A 78 -13.36 9.04 -14.65
CA ARG A 78 -12.51 7.85 -14.52
C ARG A 78 -13.32 6.70 -13.94
N GLU A 79 -12.84 5.47 -14.15
CA GLU A 79 -13.35 4.32 -13.39
C GLU A 79 -13.00 4.54 -11.91
N VAL A 80 -14.01 4.59 -11.05
CA VAL A 80 -13.86 4.76 -9.61
C VAL A 80 -14.06 3.42 -8.94
N VAL A 81 -13.04 2.96 -8.23
CA VAL A 81 -13.08 1.74 -7.40
C VAL A 81 -12.97 2.15 -5.95
N HIS A 82 -14.01 1.85 -5.18
CA HIS A 82 -14.01 2.14 -3.75
C HIS A 82 -13.49 0.94 -2.95
N ILE A 83 -12.61 1.21 -1.99
CA ILE A 83 -12.09 0.23 -1.04
C ILE A 83 -12.78 0.41 0.30
N ASP A 84 -13.49 -0.61 0.77
CA ASP A 84 -14.07 -0.69 2.12
C ASP A 84 -13.15 -1.48 3.05
N ILE A 85 -12.38 -0.78 3.89
CA ILE A 85 -11.43 -1.43 4.80
C ILE A 85 -12.10 -2.33 5.86
N ALA A 86 -13.40 -2.17 6.13
CA ALA A 86 -14.13 -2.98 7.09
C ALA A 86 -14.75 -4.22 6.42
N ASN A 87 -15.35 -4.06 5.23
CA ASN A 87 -16.21 -5.06 4.60
C ASN A 87 -15.67 -5.65 3.29
N ASP A 88 -14.65 -5.07 2.65
CA ASP A 88 -14.09 -5.68 1.43
C ASP A 88 -13.55 -7.08 1.76
N PRO A 89 -13.88 -8.09 0.94
CA PRO A 89 -13.51 -9.47 1.22
C PRO A 89 -12.00 -9.66 1.12
N LEU A 90 -11.43 -10.41 2.07
CA LEU A 90 -10.04 -10.85 2.06
C LEU A 90 -9.95 -12.36 1.91
N SER A 91 -8.86 -12.83 1.31
CA SER A 91 -8.51 -14.25 1.34
C SER A 91 -8.18 -14.68 2.77
N ALA A 92 -8.35 -15.97 3.08
CA ALA A 92 -7.95 -16.51 4.38
C ALA A 92 -6.45 -16.32 4.68
N ALA A 93 -5.60 -16.24 3.64
CA ALA A 93 -4.17 -16.01 3.78
C ALA A 93 -3.81 -14.55 4.12
N ASP A 94 -4.67 -13.60 3.73
CA ASP A 94 -4.47 -12.17 4.00
C ASP A 94 -5.17 -11.70 5.29
N TYR A 95 -6.22 -12.41 5.68
CA TYR A 95 -6.97 -12.08 6.89
C TYR A 95 -6.10 -12.28 8.14
N LYS A 96 -6.13 -11.26 8.99
CA LYS A 96 -5.45 -11.23 10.28
C LYS A 96 -6.31 -10.46 11.27
N GLU A 97 -6.67 -11.11 12.37
CA GLU A 97 -7.56 -10.57 13.40
C GLU A 97 -7.00 -9.27 14.00
N GLU A 98 -5.68 -9.21 14.21
CA GLU A 98 -4.99 -8.03 14.76
C GLU A 98 -5.09 -6.78 13.86
N THR A 99 -5.41 -6.97 12.58
CA THR A 99 -5.59 -5.90 11.60
C THR A 99 -7.01 -5.85 11.08
N ASP A 100 -7.98 -6.26 11.90
CA ASP A 100 -9.40 -6.16 11.56
C ASP A 100 -10.05 -4.88 12.14
N PRO A 101 -10.44 -3.91 11.29
CA PRO A 101 -11.11 -2.69 11.76
C PRO A 101 -12.47 -2.91 12.39
N THR A 102 -13.14 -4.02 12.09
CA THR A 102 -14.43 -4.41 12.68
C THR A 102 -14.28 -4.94 14.11
N LEU A 103 -13.06 -5.28 14.53
CA LEU A 103 -12.73 -5.75 15.88
C LEU A 103 -11.90 -4.72 16.66
N PHE A 104 -11.19 -3.83 15.96
CA PHE A 104 -10.30 -2.86 16.58
C PHE A 104 -11.02 -1.60 17.10
N LYS A 105 -10.71 -1.21 18.33
CA LYS A 105 -11.09 0.09 18.90
C LYS A 105 -9.86 0.79 19.50
N SER A 106 -9.58 1.99 19.00
CA SER A 106 -8.50 2.83 19.48
C SER A 106 -8.73 3.27 20.92
N LYS A 107 -7.72 3.07 21.78
CA LYS A 107 -7.72 3.55 23.16
C LYS A 107 -7.38 5.04 23.23
N LYS A 108 -6.56 5.56 22.32
CA LYS A 108 -6.16 6.98 22.32
C LYS A 108 -7.21 7.91 21.72
N THR A 109 -7.93 7.46 20.69
CA THR A 109 -8.86 8.30 19.92
C THR A 109 -10.32 7.90 20.09
N GLY A 110 -10.59 6.70 20.62
CA GLY A 110 -11.95 6.14 20.74
C GLY A 110 -12.55 5.67 19.41
N ARG A 111 -11.86 5.82 18.27
CA ARG A 111 -12.33 5.40 16.95
C ARG A 111 -12.45 3.88 16.84
N GLY A 112 -13.45 3.41 16.08
CA GLY A 112 -13.75 2.00 15.92
C GLY A 112 -14.59 1.40 17.07
N PRO A 113 -15.02 0.13 16.94
CA PRO A 113 -14.88 -0.70 15.76
C PRO A 113 -15.75 -0.23 14.60
N LEU A 114 -15.30 -0.47 13.37
CA LEU A 114 -16.04 -0.13 12.15
C LEU A 114 -17.08 -1.21 11.88
N THR A 115 -18.25 -1.11 12.49
CA THR A 115 -19.32 -2.11 12.36
C THR A 115 -20.53 -1.56 11.61
N GLY A 116 -21.19 -2.46 10.86
CA GLY A 116 -22.46 -2.20 10.17
C GLY A 116 -22.34 -1.56 8.78
N PRO A 117 -23.40 -1.64 7.94
CA PRO A 117 -23.38 -1.14 6.56
C PRO A 117 -23.25 0.39 6.48
N ASN A 118 -23.54 1.10 7.57
CA ASN A 118 -23.58 2.56 7.62
C ASN A 118 -22.31 3.19 8.21
N TRP A 119 -21.26 2.42 8.50
CA TRP A 119 -19.98 3.03 8.93
C TRP A 119 -19.46 4.01 7.86
N LYS A 120 -19.85 3.77 6.59
CA LYS A 120 -19.53 4.60 5.43
C LYS A 120 -20.68 5.46 4.89
N ALA A 121 -21.94 5.17 5.26
CA ALA A 121 -23.21 5.70 4.73
C ALA A 121 -23.38 5.87 3.20
N ASP A 122 -22.35 6.05 2.36
CA ASP A 122 -22.48 6.40 0.94
C ASP A 122 -21.35 5.84 0.05
N ILE A 123 -21.11 4.53 0.05
CA ILE A 123 -20.13 3.94 -0.87
C ILE A 123 -20.70 2.70 -1.56
N LYS A 124 -21.02 2.82 -2.86
CA LYS A 124 -21.43 1.67 -3.69
C LYS A 124 -20.17 1.02 -4.26
N PRO A 125 -19.92 -0.27 -4.00
CA PRO A 125 -18.79 -0.98 -4.62
C PRO A 125 -19.02 -1.10 -6.13
N SER A 126 -18.07 -0.63 -6.94
CA SER A 126 -18.02 -0.94 -8.36
C SER A 126 -17.32 -2.28 -8.58
N LYS A 127 -17.73 -3.00 -9.62
CA LYS A 127 -17.10 -4.25 -10.07
C LYS A 127 -16.42 -3.99 -11.41
N VAL A 128 -15.14 -4.30 -11.44
CA VAL A 128 -14.29 -4.83 -12.53
C VAL A 128 -12.86 -4.49 -12.10
N GLU A 129 -11.86 -5.30 -12.45
CA GLU A 129 -10.46 -4.85 -12.50
C GLU A 129 -9.55 -5.92 -13.13
N THR A 130 -8.55 -5.42 -13.85
CA THR A 130 -7.46 -6.15 -14.50
C THR A 130 -6.48 -6.70 -13.44
N VAL A 131 -5.64 -7.69 -13.74
CA VAL A 131 -4.77 -8.37 -12.75
C VAL A 131 -3.88 -7.39 -11.94
N ILE A 132 -3.33 -6.35 -12.57
CA ILE A 132 -2.48 -5.34 -11.89
C ILE A 132 -3.31 -4.53 -10.89
N GLN A 133 -4.47 -4.05 -11.32
CA GLN A 133 -5.34 -3.25 -10.47
C GLN A 133 -5.89 -4.09 -9.30
N LYS A 134 -6.17 -5.38 -9.50
CA LYS A 134 -6.49 -6.32 -8.41
C LYS A 134 -5.37 -6.44 -7.36
N SER A 135 -4.11 -6.50 -7.80
CA SER A 135 -2.96 -6.53 -6.88
C SER A 135 -2.82 -5.22 -6.10
N GLU A 136 -3.00 -4.07 -6.75
CA GLU A 136 -2.98 -2.76 -6.10
C GLU A 136 -4.14 -2.60 -5.12
N ARG A 137 -5.35 -2.99 -5.51
CA ARG A 137 -6.52 -3.00 -4.64
C ARG A 137 -6.30 -3.87 -3.42
N ARG A 138 -5.82 -5.11 -3.59
CA ARG A 138 -5.47 -6.01 -2.47
C ARG A 138 -4.46 -5.35 -1.52
N LEU A 139 -3.40 -4.76 -2.07
CA LEU A 139 -2.38 -4.07 -1.30
C LEU A 139 -2.97 -2.89 -0.51
N PHE A 140 -3.76 -2.03 -1.16
CA PHE A 140 -4.37 -0.88 -0.52
C PHE A 140 -5.40 -1.26 0.55
N THR A 141 -6.21 -2.30 0.32
CA THR A 141 -7.14 -2.81 1.34
C THR A 141 -6.39 -3.25 2.60
N ILE A 142 -5.34 -4.08 2.44
CA ILE A 142 -4.58 -4.59 3.58
C ILE A 142 -3.80 -3.47 4.28
N PHE A 143 -3.17 -2.58 3.51
CA PHE A 143 -2.41 -1.46 4.04
C PHE A 143 -3.29 -0.52 4.89
N HIS A 144 -4.45 -0.09 4.37
CA HIS A 144 -5.29 0.86 5.11
C HIS A 144 -5.97 0.24 6.33
N ARG A 145 -6.24 -1.08 6.32
CA ARG A 145 -6.63 -1.83 7.52
C ARG A 145 -5.55 -1.76 8.60
N GLN A 146 -4.30 -2.02 8.23
CA GLN A 146 -3.15 -1.92 9.14
C GLN A 146 -2.98 -0.49 9.68
N VAL A 147 -3.07 0.53 8.83
CA VAL A 147 -2.98 1.94 9.25
C VAL A 147 -4.06 2.27 10.28
N PHE A 148 -5.31 1.84 10.07
CA PHE A 148 -6.39 2.08 11.02
C PHE A 148 -6.17 1.36 12.36
N CYS A 149 -5.84 0.07 12.32
CA CYS A 149 -5.64 -0.73 13.54
C CYS A 149 -4.35 -0.40 14.30
N SER A 150 -3.43 0.35 13.69
CA SER A 150 -2.21 0.86 14.35
C SER A 150 -2.31 2.32 14.76
N ILE A 151 -3.52 2.93 14.73
CA ILE A 151 -3.68 4.35 15.09
C ILE A 151 -3.14 4.68 16.47
N ASP A 152 -3.24 3.76 17.44
CA ASP A 152 -2.69 4.00 18.77
C ASP A 152 -1.16 4.08 18.78
N ASP A 153 -0.48 3.53 17.78
CA ASP A 153 0.98 3.56 17.67
C ASP A 153 1.48 4.89 17.12
N TRP A 154 0.82 5.42 16.09
CA TRP A 154 1.27 6.64 15.39
C TRP A 154 0.51 7.92 15.77
N TYR A 155 -0.67 7.82 16.40
CA TYR A 155 -1.43 8.99 16.83
C TYR A 155 -0.66 9.79 17.90
N GLY A 156 -0.40 11.05 17.58
CA GLY A 156 0.39 11.97 18.39
C GLY A 156 1.88 12.04 18.04
N MET A 157 2.36 11.27 17.06
CA MET A 157 3.73 11.40 16.56
C MET A 157 3.93 12.71 15.80
N THR A 158 5.10 13.32 15.99
CA THR A 158 5.55 14.45 15.18
C THR A 158 6.20 13.95 13.89
N MET A 159 6.34 14.83 12.89
CA MET A 159 7.10 14.49 11.68
C MET A 159 8.55 14.09 11.99
N ALA A 160 9.16 14.66 13.04
CA ALA A 160 10.51 14.27 13.46
C ALA A 160 10.56 12.82 13.94
N ASP A 161 9.54 12.37 14.69
CA ASP A 161 9.44 10.97 15.14
C ASP A 161 9.27 10.01 13.96
N ILE A 162 8.49 10.41 12.95
CA ILE A 162 8.32 9.63 11.72
C ILE A 162 9.65 9.52 10.97
N ARG A 163 10.43 10.61 10.84
CA ARG A 163 11.76 10.55 10.21
C ARG A 163 12.73 9.64 10.95
N ALA A 164 12.78 9.75 12.27
CA ALA A 164 13.61 8.87 13.09
C ALA A 164 13.16 7.40 13.01
N MET A 165 11.87 7.14 12.77
CA MET A 165 11.36 5.80 12.49
C MET A 165 11.79 5.31 11.11
N GLU A 166 11.67 6.12 10.06
CA GLU A 166 12.10 5.79 8.70
C GLU A 166 13.59 5.39 8.66
N ASP A 167 14.46 6.14 9.34
CA ASP A 167 15.90 5.84 9.40
C ASP A 167 16.21 4.50 10.09
N ARG A 168 15.51 4.21 11.19
CA ARG A 168 15.61 2.92 11.90
C ARG A 168 15.10 1.78 11.02
N THR A 169 13.95 1.98 10.37
CA THR A 169 13.35 0.99 9.46
C THR A 169 14.25 0.70 8.28
N LYS A 170 14.91 1.70 7.69
CA LYS A 170 15.87 1.49 6.60
C LYS A 170 16.99 0.54 7.03
N THR A 171 17.62 0.83 8.17
CA THR A 171 18.72 0.02 8.72
C THR A 171 18.26 -1.41 9.00
N GLU A 172 17.08 -1.58 9.59
CA GLU A 172 16.55 -2.91 9.91
C GLU A 172 16.15 -3.71 8.66
N LEU A 173 15.60 -3.06 7.63
CA LEU A 173 15.27 -3.72 6.36
C LEU A 173 16.51 -4.22 5.63
N GLU A 174 17.61 -3.46 5.65
CA GLU A 174 18.89 -3.88 5.08
C GLU A 174 19.43 -5.12 5.81
N ARG A 175 19.34 -5.14 7.14
CA ARG A 175 19.74 -6.29 7.97
C ARG A 175 18.89 -7.52 7.67
N LEU A 176 17.56 -7.38 7.73
CA LEU A 176 16.62 -8.48 7.47
C LEU A 176 16.70 -9.02 6.05
N ARG A 177 17.03 -8.19 5.05
CA ARG A 177 17.27 -8.65 3.68
C ARG A 177 18.47 -9.59 3.60
N ARG A 178 19.51 -9.36 4.42
CA ARG A 178 20.75 -10.16 4.42
C ARG A 178 20.63 -11.43 5.25
N GLU A 179 19.93 -11.36 6.39
CA GLU A 179 19.98 -12.38 7.44
C GLU A 179 18.63 -13.02 7.75
N GLY A 180 17.52 -12.42 7.33
CA GLY A 180 16.17 -12.82 7.71
C GLY A 180 15.53 -13.84 6.77
N GLU A 181 14.45 -14.47 7.27
CA GLU A 181 13.61 -15.37 6.48
C GLU A 181 12.58 -14.62 5.61
N VAL A 182 12.15 -15.24 4.52
CA VAL A 182 11.17 -14.68 3.58
C VAL A 182 9.78 -14.65 4.21
N ARG A 183 9.25 -13.45 4.49
CA ARG A 183 7.97 -13.20 5.19
C ARG A 183 7.03 -12.23 4.45
N GLY A 184 5.73 -12.25 4.74
CA GLY A 184 4.71 -11.35 4.15
C GLY A 184 4.05 -11.92 2.89
N MET A 185 3.24 -11.10 2.19
CA MET A 185 2.44 -11.53 1.03
C MET A 185 3.26 -12.27 -0.03
N ARG A 186 2.66 -13.30 -0.62
CA ARG A 186 3.17 -14.08 -1.75
C ARG A 186 2.17 -13.93 -2.89
N ALA A 187 2.65 -13.98 -4.13
CA ALA A 187 1.75 -14.06 -5.27
C ALA A 187 0.97 -15.38 -5.21
N ASP A 188 -0.32 -15.33 -5.54
CA ASP A 188 -1.17 -16.51 -5.61
C ASP A 188 -0.68 -17.41 -6.76
N ASN A 189 -0.83 -18.73 -6.62
CA ASN A 189 -0.44 -19.71 -7.66
C ASN A 189 -1.34 -19.63 -8.89
#